data_AF-A0A851XG09-F1
#
_entry.id   AF-A0A851XG09-F1
#
_cell.length_a   1.000
_cell.length_b   1.000
_cell.length_c   1.000
_cell.angle_alpha   90.00
_cell.angle_beta   90.00
_cell.angle_gamma   90.00
#
_symmetry.space_group_name_H-M   'P 1'
#
loop_
_entity.id
_entity.type
_entity.pdbx_description
1 polymer ?
#
loop_
_entity_poly.entity_id
_entity_poly.type
_entity_poly.pdbx_seq_one_letter_code
_entity_poly.pdbx_strand_id
1 'polypeptide(L)'
;MAALVALGAAPVAKIFSTMEEGPIPAGINPGEAWLESHGRSLGHFVAGTWLKPPGRMSLECREAATGRTVAVVPAGDSSDLAAAVAAAAAAAEAWAGLGGLERGQRLTRLATTLDGDRRGTMGALLALARGRPLSRTLGADLDLGLRLLQVPAGGAQLGPPGLEGWTPLGVVAVVLAGPCSLSALLWKLGPLLAMGERWLGILGTVWGPWGQLGTQGRRGR
;
A
#
# COMPACT_ATOMS: atom_id res chain seq x y z
N MET A 1 24.33 -14.67 25.58
CA MET A 1 24.19 -13.66 26.67
C MET A 1 25.33 -12.65 26.75
N ALA A 2 26.56 -12.95 26.30
CA ALA A 2 27.68 -12.00 26.38
C ALA A 2 27.60 -10.80 25.40
N ALA A 3 26.94 -10.95 24.25
CA ALA A 3 26.85 -9.88 23.24
C ALA A 3 25.89 -8.73 23.60
N LEU A 4 24.96 -8.94 24.53
CA LEU A 4 23.98 -7.91 24.97
C LEU A 4 24.56 -6.95 26.01
N VAL A 5 25.58 -7.36 26.77
CA VAL A 5 26.21 -6.54 27.81
C VAL A 5 27.12 -5.46 27.19
N ALA A 6 27.69 -5.73 26.02
CA ALA A 6 28.58 -4.78 25.33
C ALA A 6 27.86 -3.53 24.76
N LEU A 7 26.52 -3.51 24.75
CA LEU A 7 25.71 -2.43 24.17
C LEU A 7 25.04 -1.51 25.19
N GLY A 8 25.25 -1.70 26.51
CA GLY A 8 24.64 -0.84 27.53
C GLY A 8 23.10 -0.92 27.58
N ALA A 9 22.51 -2.04 27.17
CA ALA A 9 21.06 -2.20 27.14
C ALA A 9 20.46 -2.19 28.56
N ALA A 10 19.37 -1.45 28.74
CA ALA A 10 18.66 -1.36 30.03
C ALA A 10 18.16 -2.75 30.50
N PRO A 11 18.06 -2.99 31.82
CA PRO A 11 17.50 -4.23 32.34
C PRO A 11 16.05 -4.41 31.84
N VAL A 12 15.66 -5.64 31.54
CA VAL A 12 14.33 -6.00 31.00
C VAL A 12 13.19 -5.37 31.80
N ALA A 13 13.28 -5.36 33.14
CA ALA A 13 12.28 -4.74 34.02
C ALA A 13 12.10 -3.23 33.77
N LYS A 14 13.17 -2.52 33.41
CA LYS A 14 13.14 -1.08 33.10
C LYS A 14 12.55 -0.82 31.71
N ILE A 15 12.82 -1.70 30.75
CA ILE A 15 12.19 -1.63 29.41
C ILE A 15 10.67 -1.81 29.53
N PHE A 16 10.22 -2.77 30.34
CA PHE A 16 8.79 -2.97 30.58
C PHE A 16 8.14 -1.80 31.33
N SER A 17 8.86 -1.10 32.21
CA SER A 17 8.30 0.04 32.94
C SER A 17 8.24 1.32 32.11
N THR A 18 9.18 1.53 31.19
CA THR A 18 9.17 2.71 30.31
C THR A 18 8.39 2.48 29.02
N MET A 19 8.20 1.23 28.61
CA MET A 19 7.66 0.85 27.29
C MET A 19 8.44 1.51 26.14
N GLU A 20 9.71 1.85 26.38
CA GLU A 20 10.55 2.54 25.42
C GLU A 20 10.99 1.54 24.34
N GLU A 21 10.64 1.86 23.09
CA GLU A 21 11.03 1.03 21.95
C GLU A 21 12.49 1.31 21.61
N GLY A 22 13.28 0.24 21.44
CA GLY A 22 14.72 0.34 21.20
C GLY A 22 15.07 1.13 19.93
N PRO A 23 16.27 1.74 19.89
CA PRO A 23 16.72 2.53 18.77
C PRO A 23 16.79 1.69 17.49
N ILE A 24 16.49 2.31 16.34
CA ILE A 24 16.72 1.69 15.04
C ILE A 24 18.24 1.45 14.91
N PRO A 25 18.70 0.22 14.61
CA PRO A 25 20.12 -0.07 14.43
C PRO A 25 20.76 0.95 13.48
N ALA A 26 21.90 1.51 13.87
CA ALA A 26 22.60 2.50 13.05
C ALA A 26 22.94 1.89 11.67
N GLY A 27 22.48 2.54 10.60
CA GLY A 27 22.62 2.06 9.23
C GLY A 27 21.80 2.90 8.25
N ILE A 28 22.00 2.66 6.95
CA ILE A 28 21.19 3.30 5.91
C ILE A 28 19.75 2.82 6.06
N ASN A 29 18.82 3.75 6.30
CA ASN A 29 17.39 3.44 6.28
C ASN A 29 17.02 2.93 4.88
N PRO A 30 16.60 1.66 4.72
CA PRO A 30 16.36 1.07 3.39
C PRO A 30 15.20 1.74 2.65
N GLY A 31 14.27 2.40 3.36
CA GLY A 31 13.22 3.22 2.77
C GLY A 31 13.77 4.52 2.18
N GLU A 32 14.63 5.23 2.91
CA GLU A 32 15.30 6.43 2.40
C GLU A 32 16.21 6.12 1.20
N ALA A 33 16.97 5.03 1.25
CA ALA A 33 17.78 4.57 0.11
C ALA A 33 16.92 4.22 -1.12
N TRP A 34 15.75 3.63 -0.90
CA TRP A 34 14.81 3.36 -1.98
C TRP A 34 14.28 4.67 -2.58
N LEU A 35 13.88 5.64 -1.75
CA LEU A 35 13.43 6.95 -2.23
C LEU A 35 14.52 7.68 -3.02
N GLU A 36 15.76 7.62 -2.56
CA GLU A 36 16.92 8.23 -3.22
C GLU A 36 17.18 7.61 -4.60
N SER A 37 17.14 6.28 -4.70
CA SER A 37 17.29 5.59 -5.99
C SER A 37 16.17 5.90 -7.00
N HIS A 38 15.04 6.45 -6.54
CA HIS A 38 13.94 6.92 -7.39
C HIS A 38 13.92 8.45 -7.55
N GLY A 39 15.00 9.13 -7.13
CA GLY A 39 15.15 10.59 -7.22
C GLY A 39 14.10 11.36 -6.40
N ARG A 40 13.52 10.73 -5.37
CA ARG A 40 12.44 11.27 -4.52
C ARG A 40 11.23 11.80 -5.31
N SER A 41 11.08 11.36 -6.55
CA SER A 41 9.98 11.71 -7.44
C SER A 41 9.31 10.42 -7.87
N LEU A 42 8.10 10.17 -7.39
CA LEU A 42 7.32 8.99 -7.73
C LEU A 42 6.35 9.33 -8.87
N GLY A 43 5.91 8.32 -9.62
CA GLY A 43 4.95 8.46 -10.71
C GLY A 43 3.67 7.67 -10.46
N HIS A 44 2.71 7.76 -11.38
CA HIS A 44 1.57 6.85 -11.42
C HIS A 44 2.00 5.51 -12.02
N PHE A 45 1.60 4.38 -11.44
CA PHE A 45 1.91 3.07 -11.98
C PHE A 45 0.77 2.59 -12.89
N VAL A 46 0.99 2.59 -14.20
CA VAL A 46 -0.01 2.23 -15.23
C VAL A 46 0.62 1.29 -16.25
N ALA A 47 -0.09 0.21 -16.59
CA ALA A 47 0.35 -0.78 -17.58
C ALA A 47 1.77 -1.36 -17.32
N GLY A 48 2.17 -1.50 -16.05
CA GLY A 48 3.52 -2.00 -15.70
C GLY A 48 4.63 -0.95 -15.73
N THR A 49 4.30 0.32 -16.00
CA THR A 49 5.26 1.42 -16.14
C THR A 49 4.95 2.57 -15.19
N TRP A 50 6.00 3.31 -14.81
CA TRP A 50 5.86 4.53 -14.02
C TRP A 50 5.68 5.73 -14.94
N LEU A 51 4.51 6.36 -14.90
CA LEU A 51 4.19 7.58 -15.63
C LEU A 51 4.51 8.81 -14.79
N LYS A 52 5.30 9.73 -15.34
CA LYS A 52 5.64 11.03 -14.76
C LYS A 52 5.28 12.13 -15.76
N PRO A 53 4.00 12.56 -15.82
CA PRO A 53 3.59 13.56 -16.80
C PRO A 53 4.28 14.90 -16.51
N PRO A 54 4.92 15.55 -17.51
CA PRO A 54 5.62 16.82 -17.30
C PRO A 54 4.63 17.97 -17.03
N GLY A 55 5.08 18.99 -16.32
CA GLY A 55 4.29 20.21 -16.07
C GLY A 55 3.09 20.03 -15.13
N ARG A 56 2.99 18.90 -14.42
CA ARG A 56 1.97 18.68 -13.40
C ARG A 56 2.31 19.38 -12.10
N MET A 57 1.26 19.76 -11.37
CA MET A 57 1.39 20.15 -9.97
C MET A 57 1.93 18.97 -9.16
N SER A 58 2.98 19.19 -8.38
CA SER A 58 3.54 18.17 -7.50
C SER A 58 2.83 18.17 -6.15
N LEU A 59 2.46 16.98 -5.69
CA LEU A 59 1.96 16.71 -4.35
C LEU A 59 3.12 16.22 -3.48
N GLU A 60 3.26 16.82 -2.30
CA GLU A 60 4.30 16.44 -1.35
C GLU A 60 3.86 15.23 -0.52
N CYS A 61 4.67 14.19 -0.52
CA CYS A 61 4.61 13.14 0.50
C CYS A 61 5.42 13.61 1.70
N ARG A 62 4.75 13.88 2.82
CA ARG A 62 5.38 14.32 4.06
C ARG A 62 5.48 13.18 5.06
N GLU A 63 6.60 13.11 5.77
CA GLU A 63 6.78 12.25 6.93
C GLU A 63 5.87 12.73 8.06
N ALA A 64 5.06 11.83 8.65
CA ALA A 64 4.07 12.23 9.65
C ALA A 64 4.69 12.66 11.00
N ALA A 65 5.87 12.15 11.35
CA ALA A 65 6.55 12.48 12.60
C ALA A 65 7.23 13.86 12.57
N THR A 66 7.82 14.23 11.44
CA THR A 66 8.66 15.44 11.31
C THR A 66 8.02 16.52 10.43
N GLY A 67 7.02 16.16 9.62
CA GLY A 67 6.44 17.04 8.60
C GLY A 67 7.35 17.25 7.37
N ARG A 68 8.56 16.68 7.35
CA ARG A 68 9.52 16.84 6.26
C ARG A 68 9.02 16.15 4.99
N THR A 69 9.19 16.81 3.85
CA THR A 69 8.93 16.20 2.53
C THR A 69 9.93 15.07 2.26
N VAL A 70 9.41 13.86 2.07
CA VAL A 70 10.22 12.66 1.76
C VAL A 70 10.28 12.38 0.26
N ALA A 71 9.21 12.71 -0.47
CA ALA A 71 9.08 12.53 -1.90
C ALA A 71 8.00 13.45 -2.49
N VAL A 72 7.95 13.55 -3.81
CA VAL A 72 6.88 14.23 -4.55
C VAL A 72 6.22 13.29 -5.56
N VAL A 73 4.92 13.48 -5.79
CA VAL A 73 4.11 12.71 -6.75
C VAL A 73 3.34 13.69 -7.63
N PRO A 74 3.24 13.49 -8.96
CA PRO A 74 2.40 14.34 -9.78
C PRO A 74 0.92 14.23 -9.36
N ALA A 75 0.21 15.34 -9.36
CA ALA A 75 -1.24 15.36 -9.26
C ALA A 75 -1.82 14.78 -10.55
N GLY A 76 -2.51 13.65 -10.44
CA GLY A 76 -3.15 12.99 -11.57
C GLY A 76 -4.36 13.77 -12.07
N ASP A 77 -4.62 13.70 -13.37
CA ASP A 77 -5.81 14.26 -13.99
C ASP A 77 -6.69 13.19 -14.66
N SER A 78 -7.72 13.64 -15.38
CA SER A 78 -8.63 12.75 -16.09
C SER A 78 -7.95 11.94 -17.20
N SER A 79 -6.84 12.41 -17.78
CA SER A 79 -6.10 11.70 -18.81
C SER A 79 -5.29 10.54 -18.23
N ASP A 80 -4.68 10.73 -17.06
CA ASP A 80 -4.00 9.66 -16.32
C ASP A 80 -5.00 8.58 -15.90
N LEU A 81 -6.19 9.01 -15.45
CA LEU A 81 -7.27 8.10 -15.11
C LEU A 81 -7.75 7.30 -16.33
N ALA A 82 -7.98 7.97 -17.47
CA ALA A 82 -8.41 7.31 -18.70
C ALA A 82 -7.38 6.29 -19.20
N ALA A 83 -6.09 6.64 -19.15
CA ALA A 83 -5.00 5.72 -19.49
C ALA A 83 -4.97 4.50 -18.55
N ALA A 84 -5.20 4.72 -17.26
CA ALA A 84 -5.21 3.64 -16.28
C ALA A 84 -6.43 2.71 -16.43
N VAL A 85 -7.61 3.26 -16.74
CA VAL A 85 -8.81 2.48 -17.06
C VAL A 85 -8.61 1.67 -18.35
N ALA A 86 -8.06 2.28 -19.40
CA ALA A 86 -7.79 1.60 -20.67
C ALA A 86 -6.78 0.45 -20.48
N ALA A 87 -5.72 0.66 -19.71
CA ALA A 87 -4.75 -0.38 -19.38
C ALA A 87 -5.38 -1.55 -18.59
N ALA A 88 -6.23 -1.24 -17.61
CA ALA A 88 -6.94 -2.25 -16.83
C ALA A 88 -7.94 -3.04 -17.70
N ALA A 89 -8.59 -2.37 -18.66
CA ALA A 89 -9.47 -3.00 -19.65
C ALA A 89 -8.70 -3.85 -20.68
N ALA A 90 -7.46 -3.50 -21.03
CA ALA A 90 -6.64 -4.29 -21.95
C ALA A 90 -6.08 -5.57 -21.28
N ALA A 91 -5.68 -5.48 -20.00
CA ALA A 91 -5.22 -6.63 -19.21
C ALA A 91 -6.37 -7.58 -18.80
N ALA A 92 -7.58 -7.22 -19.18
CA ALA A 92 -8.79 -7.78 -18.64
C ALA A 92 -8.94 -9.27 -18.91
N GLU A 93 -9.07 -9.59 -20.19
CA GLU A 93 -9.36 -10.93 -20.67
C GLU A 93 -8.24 -11.89 -20.27
N ALA A 94 -6.98 -11.45 -20.38
CA ALA A 94 -5.83 -12.23 -19.97
C ALA A 94 -5.85 -12.60 -18.48
N TRP A 95 -6.22 -11.68 -17.58
CA TRP A 95 -6.29 -11.98 -16.14
C TRP A 95 -7.48 -12.86 -15.78
N ALA A 96 -8.65 -12.61 -16.39
CA ALA A 96 -9.85 -13.42 -16.17
C ALA A 96 -9.72 -14.85 -16.72
N GLY A 97 -8.96 -15.01 -17.81
CA GLY A 97 -8.66 -16.31 -18.41
C GLY A 97 -7.69 -17.17 -17.58
N LEU A 98 -6.99 -16.59 -16.60
CA LEU A 98 -6.16 -17.38 -15.67
C LEU A 98 -7.07 -18.24 -14.79
N GLY A 99 -6.67 -19.49 -14.54
CA GLY A 99 -7.36 -20.34 -13.57
C GLY A 99 -7.23 -19.80 -12.13
N GLY A 100 -8.14 -20.18 -11.24
CA GLY A 100 -8.07 -19.81 -9.81
C GLY A 100 -6.73 -20.17 -9.15
N LEU A 101 -6.18 -21.33 -9.52
CA LEU A 101 -4.86 -21.79 -9.10
C LEU A 101 -3.74 -20.80 -9.47
N GLU A 102 -3.68 -20.36 -10.74
CA GLU A 102 -2.64 -19.46 -11.21
C GLU A 102 -2.75 -18.07 -10.57
N ARG A 103 -3.98 -17.55 -10.43
CA ARG A 103 -4.21 -16.28 -9.73
C ARG A 103 -3.75 -16.35 -8.29
N GLY A 104 -4.15 -17.41 -7.59
CA GLY A 104 -3.75 -17.65 -6.20
C GLY A 104 -2.24 -17.79 -6.05
N GLN A 105 -1.55 -18.50 -6.94
CA GLN A 105 -0.09 -18.62 -6.93
C GLN A 105 0.61 -17.27 -7.13
N ARG A 106 0.10 -16.42 -8.04
CA ARG A 106 0.63 -15.07 -8.26
C ARG A 106 0.47 -14.19 -7.01
N LEU A 107 -0.67 -14.27 -6.33
CA LEU A 107 -0.91 -13.56 -5.08
C LEU A 107 -0.02 -14.07 -3.94
N THR A 108 0.17 -15.38 -3.83
CA THR A 108 1.11 -15.97 -2.87
C THR A 108 2.54 -15.50 -3.15
N ARG A 109 2.97 -15.45 -4.42
CA ARG A 109 4.29 -14.93 -4.81
C ARG A 109 4.47 -13.46 -4.45
N LEU A 110 3.42 -12.65 -4.60
CA LEU A 110 3.45 -11.25 -4.16
C LEU A 110 3.65 -11.16 -2.64
N ALA A 111 2.89 -11.95 -1.87
CA ALA A 111 3.01 -11.98 -0.42
C ALA A 111 4.41 -12.43 0.03
N THR A 112 4.96 -13.50 -0.55
CA THR A 112 6.31 -13.98 -0.19
C THR A 112 7.41 -13.00 -0.58
N THR A 113 7.28 -12.30 -1.71
CA THR A 113 8.25 -11.26 -2.10
C THR A 113 8.23 -10.08 -1.14
N LEU A 114 7.04 -9.71 -0.65
CA LEU A 114 6.88 -8.63 0.33
C LEU A 114 7.40 -9.02 1.71
N ASP A 115 7.25 -10.27 2.12
CA ASP A 115 7.69 -10.79 3.43
C ASP A 115 9.19 -11.12 3.47
N GLY A 116 9.78 -11.49 2.33
CA GLY A 116 11.21 -11.73 2.20
C GLY A 116 11.98 -10.45 1.85
N ASP A 117 12.45 -10.38 0.60
CA ASP A 117 13.41 -9.37 0.13
C ASP A 117 12.96 -7.92 0.32
N ARG A 118 11.64 -7.67 0.30
CA ARG A 118 11.10 -6.30 0.37
C ARG A 118 10.65 -5.89 1.77
N ARG A 119 10.69 -6.79 2.77
CA ARG A 119 10.15 -6.52 4.12
C ARG A 119 10.80 -5.31 4.78
N GLY A 120 12.13 -5.23 4.75
CA GLY A 120 12.88 -4.13 5.35
C GLY A 120 12.56 -2.78 4.69
N THR A 121 12.60 -2.71 3.36
CA THR A 121 12.28 -1.50 2.60
C THR A 121 10.81 -1.08 2.78
N MET A 122 9.88 -2.02 2.67
CA MET A 122 8.44 -1.74 2.81
C MET A 122 8.10 -1.25 4.22
N GLY A 123 8.61 -1.94 5.25
CA GLY A 123 8.41 -1.52 6.64
C GLY A 123 8.96 -0.12 6.91
N ALA A 124 10.13 0.21 6.36
CA ALA A 124 10.72 1.54 6.51
C ALA A 124 9.93 2.64 5.79
N LEU A 125 9.44 2.40 4.57
CA LEU A 125 8.59 3.33 3.84
C LEU A 125 7.27 3.60 4.58
N LEU A 126 6.64 2.54 5.10
CA LEU A 126 5.41 2.66 5.90
C LEU A 126 5.66 3.42 7.21
N ALA A 127 6.81 3.19 7.85
CA ALA A 127 7.21 3.88 9.07
C ALA A 127 7.38 5.38 8.81
N LEU A 128 8.05 5.76 7.71
CA LEU A 128 8.19 7.16 7.28
C LEU A 128 6.82 7.81 6.99
N ALA A 129 5.95 7.12 6.26
CA ALA A 129 4.63 7.63 5.91
C ALA A 129 3.71 7.82 7.14
N ARG A 130 3.84 6.97 8.16
CA ARG A 130 2.97 6.97 9.35
C ARG A 130 3.58 7.64 10.58
N GLY A 131 4.88 7.93 10.56
CA GLY A 131 5.61 8.44 11.71
C GLY A 131 5.62 7.45 12.88
N ARG A 132 5.45 6.15 12.60
CA ARG A 132 5.41 5.09 13.63
C ARG A 132 6.73 4.32 13.66
N PRO A 133 7.12 3.82 14.84
CA PRO A 133 8.27 2.92 14.97
C PRO A 133 8.18 1.73 14.02
N LEU A 134 9.33 1.28 13.51
CA LEU A 134 9.42 0.18 12.54
C LEU A 134 8.84 -1.13 13.08
N SER A 135 9.11 -1.47 14.35
CA SER A 135 8.60 -2.68 15.00
C SER A 135 7.06 -2.73 15.00
N ARG A 136 6.41 -1.63 15.38
CA ARG A 136 4.95 -1.49 15.36
C ARG A 136 4.39 -1.52 13.94
N THR A 137 5.09 -0.90 12.98
CA THR A 137 4.69 -0.85 11.57
C THR A 137 4.72 -2.23 10.91
N LEU A 138 5.78 -3.01 11.15
CA LEU A 138 5.90 -4.37 10.61
C LEU A 138 4.76 -5.26 11.09
N GLY A 139 4.46 -5.28 12.39
CA GLY A 139 3.40 -6.11 12.95
C GLY A 139 1.98 -5.63 12.61
N ALA A 140 1.71 -4.33 12.71
CA ALA A 140 0.35 -3.80 12.57
C ALA A 140 -0.08 -3.58 11.12
N ASP A 141 0.85 -3.21 10.24
CA ASP A 141 0.51 -2.86 8.85
C ASP A 141 0.94 -3.96 7.87
N LEU A 142 2.22 -4.33 7.88
CA LEU A 142 2.75 -5.26 6.89
C LEU A 142 2.26 -6.68 7.13
N ASP A 143 2.46 -7.22 8.33
CA ASP A 143 2.04 -8.59 8.66
C ASP A 143 0.52 -8.78 8.53
N LEU A 144 -0.26 -7.77 8.96
CA LEU A 144 -1.70 -7.77 8.76
C LEU A 144 -2.06 -7.74 7.27
N GLY A 145 -1.46 -6.84 6.48
CA GLY A 145 -1.70 -6.74 5.05
C GLY A 145 -1.37 -8.03 4.29
N LEU A 146 -0.26 -8.69 4.65
CA LEU A 146 0.14 -9.97 4.09
C LEU A 146 -0.88 -11.08 4.37
N ARG A 147 -1.38 -11.17 5.61
CA ARG A 147 -2.42 -12.14 5.96
C ARG A 147 -3.71 -11.90 5.18
N LEU A 148 -4.11 -10.64 5.05
CA LEU A 148 -5.30 -10.24 4.27
C LEU A 148 -5.17 -10.54 2.77
N LEU A 149 -3.95 -10.65 2.25
CA LEU A 149 -3.67 -11.08 0.89
C LEU A 149 -3.61 -12.61 0.75
N GLN A 150 -3.05 -13.30 1.74
CA GLN A 150 -2.84 -14.76 1.72
C GLN A 150 -4.15 -15.56 1.81
N VAL A 151 -5.10 -15.12 2.64
CA VAL A 151 -6.40 -15.79 2.79
C VAL A 151 -7.15 -15.90 1.44
N PRO A 152 -7.42 -14.81 0.70
CA PRO A 152 -8.08 -14.91 -0.60
C PRO A 152 -7.21 -15.61 -1.65
N ALA A 153 -5.87 -15.52 -1.56
CA ALA A 153 -4.98 -16.29 -2.43
C ALA A 153 -5.16 -17.80 -2.27
N GLY A 154 -5.20 -18.30 -1.03
CA GLY A 154 -5.47 -19.71 -0.74
C GLY A 154 -6.88 -20.12 -1.18
N GLY A 155 -7.87 -19.25 -0.96
CA GLY A 155 -9.23 -19.44 -1.46
C GLY A 155 -9.26 -19.64 -2.99
N ALA A 156 -8.59 -18.79 -3.75
CA ALA A 156 -8.51 -18.91 -5.21
C ALA A 156 -7.87 -20.23 -5.68
N GLN A 157 -6.86 -20.73 -4.97
CA GLN A 157 -6.20 -22.00 -5.31
C GLN A 157 -7.09 -23.21 -5.04
N LEU A 158 -7.86 -23.17 -3.96
CA LEU A 158 -8.70 -24.29 -3.54
C LEU A 158 -10.03 -24.34 -4.29
N GLY A 159 -10.50 -23.22 -4.82
CA GLY A 159 -11.84 -23.12 -5.40
C GLY A 159 -12.89 -23.15 -4.29
N PRO A 160 -13.30 -22.00 -3.74
CA PRO A 160 -14.24 -21.96 -2.63
C PRO A 160 -15.60 -22.55 -3.06
N PRO A 161 -16.24 -23.39 -2.22
CA PRO A 161 -17.55 -23.92 -2.51
C PRO A 161 -18.57 -22.78 -2.67
N GLY A 162 -19.47 -22.90 -3.64
CA GLY A 162 -20.50 -21.88 -3.94
C GLY A 162 -20.10 -20.81 -4.95
N LEU A 163 -18.94 -20.94 -5.61
CA LEU A 163 -18.51 -20.07 -6.71
C LEU A 163 -18.57 -20.76 -8.09
N GLU A 164 -19.34 -21.84 -8.20
CA GLU A 164 -19.57 -22.54 -9.46
C GLU A 164 -20.27 -21.61 -10.46
N GLY A 165 -19.67 -21.44 -11.64
CA GLY A 165 -20.20 -20.53 -12.67
C GLY A 165 -19.99 -19.04 -12.40
N TRP A 166 -19.25 -18.67 -11.34
CA TRP A 166 -18.91 -17.28 -11.07
C TRP A 166 -18.02 -16.71 -12.19
N THR A 167 -18.34 -15.49 -12.63
CA THR A 167 -17.57 -14.77 -13.66
C THR A 167 -17.16 -13.38 -13.14
N PRO A 168 -15.96 -12.89 -13.49
CA PRO A 168 -15.53 -11.55 -13.10
C PRO A 168 -16.46 -10.45 -13.63
N LEU A 169 -16.80 -9.51 -12.76
CA LEU A 169 -17.59 -8.32 -13.07
C LEU A 169 -16.86 -7.35 -14.01
N GLY A 170 -15.53 -7.30 -13.94
CA GLY A 170 -14.70 -6.58 -14.89
C GLY A 170 -13.62 -5.72 -14.23
N VAL A 171 -13.61 -4.43 -14.55
CA VAL A 171 -12.65 -3.46 -14.00
C VAL A 171 -13.28 -2.76 -12.80
N VAL A 172 -12.63 -2.86 -11.64
CA VAL A 172 -13.08 -2.27 -10.38
C VAL A 172 -12.14 -1.13 -9.99
N ALA A 173 -12.71 0.07 -9.82
CA ALA A 173 -12.00 1.21 -9.27
C ALA A 173 -12.04 1.18 -7.73
N VAL A 174 -10.88 1.21 -7.10
CA VAL A 174 -10.73 1.27 -5.64
C VAL A 174 -10.27 2.66 -5.25
N VAL A 175 -11.16 3.39 -4.58
CA VAL A 175 -10.84 4.69 -3.98
C VAL A 175 -10.59 4.49 -2.49
N LEU A 176 -9.44 4.96 -2.01
CA LEU A 176 -9.09 4.96 -0.59
C LEU A 176 -9.18 6.39 -0.06
N ALA A 177 -9.87 6.57 1.07
CA ALA A 177 -9.98 7.84 1.76
C ALA A 177 -9.01 7.90 2.95
N GLY A 178 -8.35 9.06 3.13
CA GLY A 178 -7.46 9.32 4.27
C GLY A 178 -6.02 8.83 4.06
N PRO A 179 -5.17 8.81 5.12
CA PRO A 179 -3.80 8.32 5.01
C PRO A 179 -3.83 6.85 4.64
N CYS A 180 -3.58 6.56 3.36
CA CYS A 180 -3.72 5.24 2.77
C CYS A 180 -2.81 4.24 3.49
N SER A 181 -3.40 3.24 4.14
CA SER A 181 -2.64 2.15 4.74
C SER A 181 -2.49 1.01 3.73
N LEU A 182 -1.31 0.37 3.73
CA LEU A 182 -1.07 -0.83 2.92
C LEU A 182 -2.09 -1.92 3.25
N SER A 183 -2.44 -2.07 4.53
CA SER A 183 -3.46 -3.04 4.97
C SER A 183 -4.85 -2.75 4.40
N ALA A 184 -5.29 -1.47 4.32
CA ALA A 184 -6.58 -1.11 3.72
C ALA A 184 -6.60 -1.33 2.20
N LEU A 185 -5.45 -1.11 1.55
CA LEU A 185 -5.28 -1.44 0.14
C LEU A 185 -5.37 -2.96 -0.07
N LEU A 186 -4.54 -3.74 0.61
CA LEU A 186 -4.46 -5.20 0.44
C LEU A 186 -5.75 -5.91 0.84
N TRP A 187 -6.48 -5.40 1.85
CA TRP A 187 -7.83 -5.87 2.19
C TRP A 187 -8.79 -5.85 1.00
N LYS A 188 -8.72 -4.79 0.16
CA LYS A 188 -9.59 -4.65 -1.02
C LYS A 188 -9.02 -5.40 -2.22
N LEU A 189 -7.71 -5.34 -2.42
CA LEU A 189 -7.07 -5.97 -3.58
C LEU A 189 -7.05 -7.49 -3.52
N GLY A 190 -6.81 -8.07 -2.35
CA GLY A 190 -6.76 -9.52 -2.17
C GLY A 190 -7.97 -10.25 -2.75
N PRO A 191 -9.20 -9.98 -2.29
CA PRO A 191 -10.40 -10.63 -2.82
C PRO A 191 -10.66 -10.27 -4.28
N LEU A 192 -10.47 -9.01 -4.69
CA LEU A 192 -10.67 -8.61 -6.10
C LEU A 192 -9.81 -9.44 -7.05
N LEU A 193 -8.51 -9.53 -6.78
CA LEU A 193 -7.57 -10.27 -7.63
C LEU A 193 -7.77 -11.79 -7.55
N ALA A 194 -8.14 -12.31 -6.38
CA ALA A 194 -8.40 -13.74 -6.17
C ALA A 194 -9.61 -14.20 -6.97
N MET A 195 -10.69 -13.41 -6.92
CA MET A 195 -11.89 -13.67 -7.69
C MET A 195 -11.60 -13.54 -9.19
N GLY A 196 -10.73 -12.62 -9.61
CA GLY A 196 -10.37 -12.45 -11.03
C GLY A 196 -10.81 -11.09 -11.59
N GLU A 197 -11.24 -10.19 -10.70
CA GLU A 197 -11.49 -8.79 -11.03
C GLU A 197 -10.17 -8.07 -11.31
N ARG A 198 -10.18 -7.11 -12.25
CA ARG A 198 -9.02 -6.22 -12.46
C ARG A 198 -9.22 -4.97 -11.64
N TRP A 199 -8.14 -4.46 -11.07
CA TRP A 199 -8.22 -3.31 -10.17
C TRP A 199 -7.55 -2.08 -10.78
N LEU A 200 -8.14 -0.93 -10.49
CA LEU A 200 -7.53 0.38 -10.66
C LEU A 200 -7.51 1.07 -9.30
N GLY A 201 -6.32 1.41 -8.80
CA GLY A 201 -6.16 2.15 -7.55
C GLY A 201 -6.16 3.64 -7.79
N ILE A 202 -7.13 4.36 -7.23
CA ILE A 202 -7.08 5.82 -7.12
C ILE A 202 -6.66 6.13 -5.69
N LEU A 203 -5.37 6.44 -5.51
CA LEU A 203 -4.85 6.90 -4.22
C LEU A 203 -5.17 8.40 -4.09
N GLY A 204 -6.27 8.72 -3.41
CA GLY A 204 -6.71 10.10 -3.25
C GLY A 204 -6.23 10.70 -1.94
N THR A 205 -5.31 11.67 -1.99
CA THR A 205 -5.26 12.76 -0.99
C THR A 205 -4.68 14.05 -1.55
N VAL A 206 -5.55 15.04 -1.81
CA VAL A 206 -5.40 16.42 -1.32
C VAL A 206 -6.79 16.86 -0.84
N TRP A 207 -6.90 17.08 0.46
CA TRP A 207 -8.05 17.76 1.04
C TRP A 207 -7.87 19.28 0.79
N GLY A 208 -8.51 19.78 -0.26
CA GLY A 208 -8.87 21.20 -0.41
C GLY A 208 -10.28 21.47 0.14
N PRO A 209 -10.73 22.74 0.26
CA PRO A 209 -11.71 23.25 1.23
C PRO A 209 -13.20 22.90 0.96
N TRP A 210 -13.49 21.71 0.43
CA TRP A 210 -14.87 21.30 0.09
C TRP A 210 -15.62 20.61 1.25
N GLY A 211 -15.09 20.64 2.47
CA GLY A 211 -15.72 20.09 3.68
C GLY A 211 -16.75 21.00 4.37
N GLN A 212 -17.14 22.13 3.77
CA GLN A 212 -18.08 23.10 4.37
C GLN A 212 -19.36 23.36 3.54
N LEU A 213 -19.59 22.65 2.43
CA LEU A 213 -20.79 22.79 1.62
C LEU A 213 -21.66 21.53 1.73
N GLY A 214 -22.38 21.41 2.86
CA GLY A 214 -23.30 20.29 3.06
C GLY A 214 -24.42 20.48 4.09
N THR A 215 -24.50 21.61 4.81
CA THR A 215 -25.53 21.81 5.85
C THR A 215 -26.17 23.21 5.91
N GLN A 216 -26.14 23.98 4.82
CA GLN A 216 -26.89 25.24 4.71
C GLN A 216 -27.54 25.35 3.33
N GLY A 217 -28.86 25.12 3.26
CA GLY A 217 -29.60 25.33 2.01
C GLY A 217 -30.89 24.52 1.77
N ARG A 218 -31.72 24.27 2.80
CA ARG A 218 -33.14 23.92 2.59
C ARG A 218 -34.02 24.57 3.67
N ARG A 219 -34.20 25.89 3.54
CA ARG A 219 -35.41 26.62 3.97
C ARG A 219 -35.62 27.77 3.01
N GLY A 220 -36.78 27.81 2.35
CA GLY A 220 -37.28 28.96 1.61
C GLY A 220 -37.43 28.74 0.10
N ARG A 221 -38.50 28.08 -0.31
CA ARG A 221 -39.65 28.67 -1.03
C ARG A 221 -40.71 27.59 -1.23
#